data_AF-A0A2G1LSQ3-F1
#
_entry.id   AF-A0A2G1LSQ3-F1
#
_cell.length_a   1.000
_cell.length_b   1.000
_cell.length_c   1.000
_cell.angle_alpha   90.00
_cell.angle_beta   90.00
_cell.angle_gamma   90.00
#
_symmetry.space_group_name_H-M   'P 1'
#
loop_
_entity.id
_entity.type
_entity.pdbx_description
1 polymer ?
#
loop_
_entity_poly.entity_id
_entity_poly.type
_entity_poly.pdbx_seq_one_letter_code
_entity_poly.pdbx_strand_id
1 'polypeptide(L)' 'MRAPRTDYAAFAAGRGHVVLYRPGQPNHCPGCGASQWLVGRATAECGRCATAIPIISPAVPGIFTEGQN' A
#
# COMPACT_ATOMS: atom_id res chain seq x y z
N MET A 1 -4.97 -21.49 6.56
CA MET A 1 -4.49 -20.32 7.33
C MET A 1 -4.77 -19.06 6.53
N ARG A 2 -5.71 -18.21 6.98
CA ARG A 2 -6.02 -16.92 6.33
C ARG A 2 -5.06 -15.90 6.93
N ALA A 3 -4.18 -15.30 6.14
CA ALA A 3 -3.28 -14.27 6.64
C ALA A 3 -4.09 -13.08 7.20
N PRO A 4 -3.60 -12.39 8.24
CA PRO A 4 -4.25 -11.18 8.75
C PRO A 4 -4.40 -10.15 7.63
N ARG A 5 -5.54 -9.43 7.61
CA ARG A 5 -5.82 -8.34 6.67
C ARG A 5 -4.98 -7.11 7.02
N THR A 6 -3.67 -7.20 6.85
CA THR A 6 -2.76 -6.09 7.10
C THR A 6 -3.05 -4.99 6.09
N ASP A 7 -3.48 -3.83 6.58
CA ASP A 7 -3.61 -2.61 5.78
C ASP A 7 -2.25 -1.90 5.72
N TYR A 8 -1.54 -2.07 4.61
CA TYR A 8 -0.23 -1.43 4.43
C TYR A 8 -0.32 0.07 4.14
N ALA A 9 -1.52 0.59 3.86
CA ALA A 9 -1.72 2.02 3.68
C ALA A 9 -1.47 2.79 5.00
N ALA A 10 -1.90 2.24 6.13
CA ALA A 10 -1.63 2.83 7.45
C ALA A 10 -0.14 2.73 7.88
N PHE A 11 0.56 1.65 7.53
CA PHE A 11 1.95 1.42 7.96
C PHE A 11 2.99 2.34 7.29
N ALA A 12 2.64 2.96 6.16
CA ALA A 12 3.48 3.91 5.44
C ALA A 12 3.94 5.12 6.29
N ALA A 13 3.15 5.54 7.28
CA ALA A 13 3.42 6.75 8.07
C ALA A 13 4.55 6.61 9.11
N GLY A 14 5.06 5.40 9.34
CA GLY A 14 5.99 5.10 10.43
C GLY A 14 7.45 5.42 10.12
N ARG A 15 8.14 4.54 9.37
CA ARG A 15 9.61 4.57 9.19
C ARG A 15 10.08 3.77 7.95
N GLY A 16 9.31 3.70 6.86
CA GLY A 16 9.55 2.73 5.78
C GLY A 16 9.11 3.16 4.38
N HIS A 17 9.56 2.40 3.38
CA HIS A 17 9.13 2.55 1.99
C HIS A 17 7.67 2.10 1.81
N VAL A 18 6.91 2.83 0.99
CA VAL A 18 5.52 2.49 0.69
C VAL A 18 5.48 1.58 -0.54
N VAL A 19 4.88 0.42 -0.39
CA VAL A 19 4.55 -0.45 -1.53
C VAL A 19 3.27 0.09 -2.16
N LEU A 20 3.39 0.60 -3.39
CA LEU A 20 2.28 1.14 -4.17
C LEU A 20 1.84 0.16 -5.24
N TYR A 21 0.52 0.08 -5.46
CA TYR A 21 -0.03 -0.58 -6.61
C TYR A 21 0.25 0.25 -7.88
N ARG A 22 0.86 -0.37 -8.90
CA ARG A 22 1.17 0.28 -10.18
C ARG A 22 0.37 -0.34 -11.33
N PRO A 23 -0.62 0.35 -11.92
CA PRO A 23 -1.36 -0.20 -13.04
C PRO A 23 -0.43 -0.47 -14.23
N GLY A 24 -0.64 -1.60 -14.91
CA GLY A 24 0.19 -2.01 -16.07
C GLY A 24 1.57 -2.57 -15.73
N GLN A 25 1.88 -2.78 -14.44
CA GLN A 25 3.10 -3.47 -14.00
C GLN A 25 2.75 -4.76 -13.23
N PRO A 26 3.67 -5.73 -13.16
CA PRO A 26 3.53 -6.88 -12.27
C PRO A 26 3.51 -6.39 -10.81
N ASN A 27 2.37 -6.54 -10.13
CA ASN A 27 2.23 -6.22 -8.71
C ASN A 27 2.14 -7.50 -7.91
N HIS A 28 3.05 -7.71 -6.96
CA HIS A 28 3.03 -8.83 -6.03
C HIS A 28 2.58 -8.37 -4.65
N CYS A 29 1.68 -9.14 -4.04
CA CYS A 29 1.19 -8.84 -2.71
C CYS A 29 2.34 -9.02 -1.69
N PRO A 30 2.65 -8.01 -0.85
CA PRO A 30 3.71 -8.13 0.16
C PRO A 30 3.37 -9.16 1.26
N GLY A 31 2.08 -9.48 1.45
CA GLY A 31 1.65 -10.45 2.46
C GLY A 31 1.65 -11.91 2.00
N CYS A 32 1.42 -12.19 0.71
CA CYS A 32 1.27 -13.57 0.22
C CYS A 32 1.89 -13.87 -1.15
N GLY A 33 2.50 -12.88 -1.81
CA GLY A 33 3.13 -13.01 -3.13
C GLY A 33 2.16 -13.07 -4.32
N ALA A 34 0.86 -13.20 -4.10
CA ALA A 34 -0.13 -13.29 -5.18
C ALA A 34 -0.24 -11.98 -5.98
N SER A 35 -0.64 -12.10 -7.26
CA SER A 35 -0.79 -10.97 -8.19
C SER A 35 -2.25 -10.66 -8.55
N GLN A 36 -3.21 -11.27 -7.84
CA GLN A 36 -4.63 -10.99 -8.02
C GLN A 36 -5.05 -9.79 -7.15
N TRP A 37 -5.64 -8.78 -7.79
CA TRP A 37 -5.97 -7.51 -7.14
C TRP A 37 -7.39 -7.06 -7.47
N LEU A 38 -8.10 -6.59 -6.45
CA LEU A 38 -9.34 -5.83 -6.52
C LEU A 38 -8.94 -4.35 -6.41
N VAL A 39 -8.89 -3.66 -7.54
CA VAL A 39 -8.41 -2.27 -7.62
C VAL A 39 -9.56 -1.31 -7.37
N GLY A 40 -9.51 -0.60 -6.24
CA GLY A 40 -10.44 0.47 -5.89
C GLY A 40 -9.95 1.84 -6.38
N ARG A 41 -10.50 2.91 -5.80
CA ARG A 41 -10.13 4.30 -6.16
C ARG A 41 -8.84 4.76 -5.49
N ALA A 42 -8.63 4.37 -4.23
CA ALA A 42 -7.49 4.79 -3.41
C ALA A 42 -6.54 3.63 -3.06
N THR A 43 -7.04 2.40 -3.04
CA THR A 43 -6.31 1.19 -2.61
C THR A 43 -6.56 0.04 -3.58
N ALA A 44 -5.62 -0.89 -3.62
CA ALA A 44 -5.76 -2.19 -4.26
C ALA A 44 -5.73 -3.29 -3.19
N GLU A 45 -6.80 -4.09 -3.11
CA GLU A 45 -6.90 -5.22 -2.18
C GLU A 45 -6.48 -6.52 -2.86
N CYS A 46 -5.62 -7.30 -2.23
CA CYS A 46 -5.23 -8.61 -2.74
C CYS A 46 -6.39 -9.59 -2.65
N GLY A 47 -6.82 -10.17 -3.77
CA GLY A 47 -7.95 -11.11 -3.79
C GLY A 47 -7.67 -12.47 -3.10
N ARG A 48 -6.48 -12.70 -2.52
CA ARG A 48 -6.09 -13.96 -1.85
C ARG A 48 -6.10 -13.83 -0.33
N CYS A 49 -5.31 -12.88 0.18
CA CYS A 49 -5.14 -12.63 1.62
C CYS A 49 -5.85 -11.35 2.09
N ALA A 50 -6.44 -10.59 1.17
CA ALA A 50 -7.10 -9.31 1.44
C ALA A 50 -6.19 -8.24 2.07
N THR A 51 -4.89 -8.32 1.79
CA THR A 51 -3.95 -7.23 2.06
C THR A 51 -4.27 -6.04 1.15
N ALA A 52 -4.47 -4.86 1.73
CA ALA A 52 -4.70 -3.63 0.99
C ALA A 52 -3.42 -2.78 0.91
N ILE A 53 -3.09 -2.31 -0.29
CA ILE A 53 -1.99 -1.38 -0.55
C ILE A 53 -2.51 -0.11 -1.24
N PRO A 54 -1.90 1.06 -1.02
CA PRO A 54 -2.36 2.29 -1.67
C PRO A 54 -1.99 2.35 -3.16
N ILE A 55 -2.82 3.02 -3.96
CA ILE A 55 -2.57 3.29 -5.39
C ILE A 55 -1.75 4.58 -5.55
N ILE A 56 -2.00 5.55 -4.68
CA ILE A 56 -1.31 6.84 -4.64
C ILE A 56 -0.47 6.86 -3.37
N SER A 57 0.73 7.45 -3.40
CA SER A 57 1.50 7.67 -2.18
C SER A 57 0.61 8.32 -1.13
N PRO A 58 0.40 7.70 0.05
CA PRO A 58 -0.27 8.38 1.12
C PRO A 58 0.56 9.62 1.46
N ALA A 59 -0.09 10.77 1.63
CA ALA A 59 0.56 11.93 2.19
C ALA A 59 1.05 11.51 3.57
N VAL A 60 2.37 11.42 3.77
CA VAL A 60 2.96 11.09 5.07
C VAL A 60 2.73 12.31 5.96
N PRO A 61 1.80 12.26 6.94
CA PRO A 61 1.64 13.37 7.86
C PRO A 61 2.81 13.27 8.85
N GLY A 62 3.82 14.13 8.71
CA GLY A 62 4.95 14.14 9.65
C GLY A 62 6.29 14.65 9.14
N ILE A 63 6.44 14.99 7.87
CA ILE A 63 7.58 15.81 7.43
C ILE A 63 7.12 17.25 7.32
N PHE A 64 7.38 18.05 8.34
CA PHE A 64 7.42 19.50 8.15
C PHE A 64 8.65 19.76 7.28
N THR A 65 8.46 20.17 6.04
CA THR A 65 9.52 20.79 5.25
C THR A 65 9.77 22.17 5.89
N GLU A 66 10.49 22.22 7.00
CA GLU A 66 11.04 23.47 7.53
C GLU A 66 12.03 24.00 6.49
N GLY A 67 11.57 24.94 5.67
CA GLY A 67 12.30 25.47 4.52
C GLY A 67 11.39 26.14 3.50
N GLN A 68 10.49 27.00 3.96
CA GLN A 68 9.73 27.96 3.15
C GLN A 68 9.85 29.34 3.83
N ASN A 69 11.05 29.93 3.82
CA ASN A 69 11.31 31.37 3.86
C ASN A 69 12.80 31.63 3.55
#